data_AF-A0A414AEC3-F1
#
_entry.id   AF-A0A414AEC3-F1
#
_cell.length_a   1.000
_cell.length_b   1.000
_cell.length_c   1.000
_cell.angle_alpha   90.00
_cell.angle_beta   90.00
_cell.angle_gamma   90.00
#
_symmetry.space_group_name_H-M   'P 1'
#
loop_
_entity.id
_entity.type
_entity.pdbx_description
1 polymer ?
#
loop_
_entity_poly.entity_id
_entity_poly.type
_entity_poly.pdbx_seq_one_letter_code
_entity_poly.pdbx_strand_id
1 'polypeptide(L)' 'MHRIYANLLGNWTDITSDGLIDETEPITYFKEQVQDLCKYDHVNIFYQEKTYRIHPSMIQIVNE' A
#
# COMPACT_ATOMS: atom_id res chain seq x y z
N MET A 1 15.46 -6.06 -3.33
CA MET A 1 14.07 -6.17 -3.82
C MET A 1 13.18 -5.31 -2.92
N HIS A 2 12.18 -4.62 -3.47
CA HIS A 2 11.27 -3.82 -2.63
C HIS A 2 10.06 -4.68 -2.24
N ARG A 3 9.76 -4.71 -0.95
CA ARG A 3 8.53 -5.31 -0.40
C ARG A 3 7.64 -4.19 0.12
N ILE A 4 6.34 -4.30 -0.12
CA ILE A 4 5.37 -3.28 0.27
C ILE A 4 4.34 -3.93 1.19
N TYR A 5 4.24 -3.36 2.38
CA TYR A 5 3.32 -3.79 3.42
C TYR A 5 2.27 -2.72 3.68
N ALA A 6 1.04 -3.15 3.95
CA ALA A 6 -0.03 -2.27 4.44
C ALA A 6 -0.50 -2.76 5.81
N ASN A 7 -0.77 -1.82 6.73
CA ASN A 7 -1.39 -2.14 8.01
C ASN A 7 -2.91 -2.34 7.82
N LEU A 8 -3.33 -3.59 7.71
CA LEU A 8 -4.74 -3.97 7.57
C LEU A 8 -5.26 -4.41 8.95
N LEU A 9 -6.01 -3.52 9.61
CA LEU A 9 -6.63 -3.75 10.93
C LEU A 9 -5.61 -4.12 12.03
N GLY A 10 -4.45 -3.47 12.05
CA GLY A 10 -3.39 -3.70 13.02
C GLY A 10 -2.33 -4.73 12.58
N ASN A 11 -2.54 -5.42 11.46
CA ASN A 11 -1.61 -6.42 10.94
C ASN A 11 -0.86 -5.86 9.72
N TRP A 12 0.47 -5.92 9.74
CA TRP A 12 1.29 -5.58 8.59
C TRP A 12 1.29 -6.74 7.60
N THR A 13 0.54 -6.59 6.53
CA THR A 13 0.32 -7.61 5.49
C THR A 13 1.16 -7.29 4.27
N ASP A 14 1.93 -8.27 3.77
CA ASP A 14 2.65 -8.13 2.50
C ASP A 14 1.61 -8.09 1.37
N ILE A 15 1.54 -6.96 0.67
CA ILE A 15 0.63 -6.75 -0.45
C ILE A 15 1.36 -6.77 -1.79
N THR A 16 2.69 -6.96 -1.80
CA THR A 16 3.56 -6.75 -2.97
C THR A 16 3.05 -7.37 -4.26
N SER A 17 2.52 -8.60 -4.20
CA SER A 17 2.05 -9.35 -5.38
C SER A 17 0.53 -9.45 -5.52
N ASP A 18 -0.21 -9.38 -4.41
CA ASP A 18 -1.62 -9.79 -4.35
C ASP A 18 -2.55 -8.64 -3.93
N GLY A 19 -2.02 -7.43 -3.76
CA GLY A 19 -2.82 -6.25 -3.43
C GLY A 19 -2.76 -5.16 -4.50
N LEU A 20 -3.65 -4.19 -4.38
CA LEU A 20 -3.64 -2.95 -5.16
C LEU A 20 -3.74 -1.75 -4.22
N ILE A 21 -3.03 -0.67 -4.54
CA ILE A 21 -3.10 0.63 -3.86
C ILE A 21 -3.77 1.59 -4.84
N ASP A 22 -5.00 2.02 -4.53
CA ASP A 22 -5.85 2.83 -5.42
C ASP A 22 -5.84 2.28 -6.87
N GLU A 23 -6.21 1.01 -7.00
CA GLU A 23 -6.29 0.26 -8.27
C GLU A 23 -4.94 0.08 -9.01
N THR A 24 -3.83 0.45 -8.36
CA THR A 24 -2.47 0.35 -8.93
C THR A 24 -1.67 -0.75 -8.23
N GLU A 25 -0.85 -1.49 -8.99
CA GLU A 25 0.08 -2.45 -8.41
C GLU A 25 1.05 -1.76 -7.43
N PRO A 26 1.35 -2.35 -6.26
CA PRO A 26 2.15 -1.71 -5.22
C PRO A 26 3.52 -1.21 -5.69
N ILE A 27 4.24 -2.01 -6.47
CA ILE A 27 5.58 -1.64 -6.97
C ILE A 27 5.50 -0.42 -7.91
N THR A 28 4.46 -0.35 -8.74
CA THR A 28 4.20 0.79 -9.63
C THR A 28 3.84 2.02 -8.81
N TYR A 29 2.94 1.87 -7.83
CA TYR A 29 2.56 2.93 -6.89
C TYR A 29 3.79 3.49 -6.15
N PHE A 30 4.70 2.63 -5.68
CA PHE A 30 5.94 3.06 -5.05
C PHE A 30 6.85 3.87 -5.99
N LYS A 31 6.98 3.45 -7.26
CA LYS A 31 7.86 4.16 -8.20
C LYS A 31 7.30 5.51 -8.65
N GLU A 32 5.98 5.61 -8.77
CA GLU A 32 5.34 6.74 -9.45
C GLU A 32 4.63 7.71 -8.50
N GLN A 33 4.16 7.23 -7.35
CA GLN A 33 3.23 7.98 -6.48
C GLN A 33 3.72 8.14 -5.04
N VAL A 34 4.85 7.52 -4.64
CA VAL A 34 5.36 7.61 -3.26
C VAL A 34 5.64 9.05 -2.80
N GLN A 35 6.01 9.94 -3.72
CA GLN A 35 6.23 11.36 -3.43
C GLN A 35 4.95 12.11 -3.01
N ASP A 36 3.79 11.55 -3.34
CA ASP A 36 2.47 12.14 -3.07
C ASP A 36 1.75 11.46 -1.91
N LEU A 37 2.39 10.49 -1.22
CA LEU A 37 1.78 9.74 -0.11
C LEU A 37 1.14 10.67 0.94
N CYS A 38 1.81 11.78 1.26
CA CYS A 38 1.35 12.72 2.29
C CYS A 38 0.34 13.76 1.78
N LYS A 39 -0.04 13.73 0.50
CA LYS A 39 -1.04 14.66 -0.06
C LYS A 39 -2.48 14.19 0.14
N TYR A 40 -2.67 12.91 0.43
CA TYR A 40 -3.99 12.29 0.53
C TYR A 40 -4.34 11.98 1.99
N ASP A 41 -5.59 12.21 2.38
CA ASP A 41 -6.08 11.86 3.72
C ASP A 41 -6.17 10.34 3.92
N HIS A 42 -6.29 9.59 2.83
CA HIS A 42 -6.41 8.14 2.81
C HIS A 42 -6.04 7.57 1.44
N VAL A 43 -5.78 6.26 1.43
CA VAL A 43 -5.62 5.42 0.23
C VAL A 43 -6.46 4.17 0.39
N ASN A 44 -6.90 3.58 -0.72
CA ASN A 44 -7.63 2.31 -0.72
C ASN A 44 -6.69 1.16 -1.04
N ILE A 45 -6.65 0.16 -0.16
CA ILE A 45 -5.94 -1.09 -0.38
C ILE A 45 -6.97 -2.16 -0.73
N PHE A 46 -6.93 -2.68 -1.95
CA PHE A 46 -7.67 -3.89 -2.29
C PHE A 46 -6.80 -5.10 -2.03
N TYR A 47 -7.25 -6.01 -1.17
CA TYR A 47 -6.52 -7.23 -0.81
C TYR A 47 -7.51 -8.31 -0.36
N GLN A 48 -7.39 -9.53 -0.92
CA GLN A 48 -8.26 -10.67 -0.63
C GLN A 48 -9.76 -10.33 -0.68
N GLU A 49 -10.21 -9.78 -1.82
CA GLU A 49 -11.62 -9.43 -2.09
C GLU A 49 -12.21 -8.36 -1.14
N LYS A 50 -11.36 -7.64 -0.40
CA LYS A 50 -11.77 -6.58 0.51
C LYS A 50 -11.03 -5.29 0.19
N THR A 51 -11.73 -4.17 0.34
CA THR A 51 -11.14 -2.84 0.26
C THR A 51 -10.97 -2.27 1.67
N TYR A 52 -9.74 -1.93 2.02
CA TYR A 52 -9.38 -1.27 3.27
C TYR A 52 -9.04 0.18 2.96
N ARG A 53 -9.65 1.11 3.69
CA ARG A 53 -9.26 2.52 3.64
C ARG A 53 -8.31 2.80 4.80
N ILE A 54 -7.07 3.17 4.50
CA ILE A 54 -6.03 3.41 5.50
C ILE A 54 -5.40 4.79 5.30
N HIS A 55 -4.82 5.34 6.37
CA HIS A 55 -3.98 6.52 6.25
C HIS A 55 -2.67 6.13 5.54
N PRO A 56 -2.09 6.97 4.65
CA PRO A 56 -0.89 6.62 3.89
C PRO A 56 0.33 6.23 4.75
N SER A 57 0.46 6.77 5.97
CA SER A 57 1.51 6.37 6.92
C SER A 57 1.42 4.90 7.38
N MET A 58 0.33 4.21 7.04
CA MET A 58 0.12 2.79 7.27
C MET A 58 0.61 1.92 6.11
N ILE A 59 1.39 2.49 5.19
CA ILE A 59 2.15 1.76 4.16
C ILE A 59 3.63 1.79 4.54
N GLN A 60 4.29 0.64 4.44
CA GLN A 60 5.70 0.49 4.70
C GLN A 60 6.41 -0.16 3.50
N ILE A 61 7.54 0.43 3.11
CA ILE A 61 8.41 -0.10 2.05
C ILE A 61 9.66 -0.66 2.72
N VAL A 62 9.97 -1.93 2.45
CA VAL A 62 11.15 -2.63 2.99
C VAL A 62 12.12 -2.92 1.84
N ASN A 63 13.38 -2.56 2.03
CA ASN A 63 14.47 -2.83 1.09
C ASN A 63 15.26 -4.05 1.56
N GLU A 64 15.27 -5.12 0.76
CA GLU A 64 16.11 -6.31 0.93
C GLU A 64 17.25 -6.38 -0.07
#